data_AF-A0A1Q5UNZ8-F1
#
_entry.id   AF-A0A1Q5UNZ8-F1
#
_cell.length_a   1.000
_cell.length_b   1.000
_cell.length_c   1.000
_cell.angle_alpha   90.00
_cell.angle_beta   90.00
_cell.angle_gamma   90.00
#
_symmetry.space_group_name_H-M   'P 1'
#
loop_
_entity.id
_entity.type
_entity.pdbx_description
1 polymer ?
#
loop_
_entity_poly.entity_id
_entity_poly.type
_entity_poly.pdbx_seq_one_letter_code
_entity_poly.pdbx_strand_id
1 'polypeptide(L)'
;MRLTSPMSLVMSMSILGISTIQGAAAKCSDGLVNVVFNTGHGGYTKQRWEKIHSASNWLTFNFGLEDKQIPMLGNDNKSVQQAIDVVNGPNPPDFMLTFNEPDNLYGSNPRKVVLHPQEAADLIKPLLHKRGNHTKFIAPVPAFDKLNWLPEFFGNCSCQDSFSAYNVHVYNKTVEEAKIHINASHKRWNDKPLWITEIAPRQDGVCPNPIPWDHSTKFMQEIYAWGQKTEWIHKIFWNSANEINCTDTNVAASFLLDFKNNSTPLLDPFNKLTCS
;
A
#
# COMPACT_ATOMS: atom_id res chain seq x y z
N MET A 1 8.34 79.92 22.70
CA MET A 1 7.25 79.43 21.82
C MET A 1 7.88 78.86 20.56
N ARG A 2 7.33 77.74 20.06
CA ARG A 2 7.76 76.90 18.91
C ARG A 2 8.69 75.73 19.24
N LEU A 3 8.01 74.61 19.48
CA LEU A 3 8.44 73.22 19.32
C LEU A 3 8.48 72.87 17.83
N THR A 4 9.52 72.16 17.37
CA THR A 4 9.46 71.26 16.22
C THR A 4 10.33 70.04 16.47
N SER A 5 9.70 68.87 16.33
CA SER A 5 10.15 67.52 16.65
C SER A 5 11.35 67.01 15.84
N PRO A 6 12.08 66.00 16.36
CA PRO A 6 13.06 65.23 15.57
C PRO A 6 12.37 64.15 14.72
N MET A 7 12.85 63.98 13.49
CA MET A 7 12.59 62.80 12.65
C MET A 7 13.23 61.56 13.30
N SER A 8 12.42 60.54 13.59
CA SER A 8 12.89 59.19 13.85
C SER A 8 12.64 58.34 12.60
N LEU A 9 13.72 57.80 12.04
CA LEU A 9 13.70 56.92 10.88
C LEU A 9 13.16 55.55 11.34
N VAL A 10 11.92 55.23 10.98
CA VAL A 10 11.31 53.93 11.27
C VAL A 10 11.95 52.88 10.35
N MET A 11 12.70 51.95 10.95
CA MET A 11 13.18 50.73 10.31
C MET A 11 11.98 49.92 9.79
N SER A 12 11.95 49.67 8.49
CA SER A 12 10.97 48.77 7.89
C SER A 12 11.32 47.33 8.28
N MET A 13 10.54 46.73 9.19
CA MET A 13 10.54 45.29 9.38
C MET A 13 9.94 44.65 8.14
N SER A 14 10.80 44.07 7.29
CA SER A 14 10.40 43.16 6.23
C SER A 14 9.82 41.90 6.88
N ILE A 15 8.50 41.83 6.98
CA ILE A 15 7.80 40.57 7.24
C ILE A 15 8.05 39.71 6.00
N LEU A 16 8.92 38.71 6.13
CA LEU A 16 9.05 37.62 5.17
C LEU A 16 7.70 36.90 5.12
N GLY A 17 6.88 37.31 4.15
CA GLY A 17 5.66 36.61 3.81
C GLY A 17 6.01 35.16 3.48
N ILE A 18 5.46 34.24 4.26
CA ILE A 18 5.40 32.83 3.93
C ILE A 18 4.67 32.78 2.58
N SER A 19 5.42 32.57 1.50
CA SER A 19 4.84 32.21 0.22
C SER A 19 4.07 30.93 0.43
N THR A 20 2.76 31.06 0.53
CA THR A 20 1.84 29.96 0.34
C THR A 20 2.06 29.50 -1.09
N ILE A 21 2.79 28.39 -1.25
CA ILE A 21 2.83 27.68 -2.53
C ILE A 21 1.37 27.37 -2.83
N GLN A 22 0.86 28.06 -3.84
CA GLN A 22 -0.46 27.85 -4.42
C GLN A 22 -0.49 26.38 -4.81
N GLY A 23 -1.21 25.57 -4.03
CA GLY A 23 -1.26 24.13 -4.20
C GLY A 23 -1.65 23.82 -5.63
N ALA A 24 -0.71 23.27 -6.40
CA ALA A 24 -1.06 22.49 -7.55
C ALA A 24 -2.09 21.47 -7.06
N ALA A 25 -3.27 21.43 -7.67
CA ALA A 25 -4.18 20.32 -7.42
C ALA A 25 -3.37 19.06 -7.70
N ALA A 26 -3.11 18.27 -6.65
CA ALA A 26 -2.35 17.04 -6.77
C ALA A 26 -2.96 16.22 -7.92
N LYS A 27 -2.22 16.10 -9.02
CA LYS A 27 -2.64 15.30 -10.15
C LYS A 27 -2.68 13.86 -9.63
N CYS A 28 -3.83 13.20 -9.69
CA CYS A 28 -3.95 11.82 -9.22
C CYS A 28 -2.81 10.99 -9.80
N SER A 29 -2.13 10.19 -8.98
CA SER A 29 -1.12 9.28 -9.47
C SER A 29 -1.80 8.27 -10.41
N ASP A 30 -1.33 8.19 -11.66
CA ASP A 30 -1.80 7.19 -12.61
C ASP A 30 -1.67 5.79 -11.96
N GLY A 31 -2.80 5.09 -11.85
CA GLY A 31 -2.85 3.78 -11.21
C GLY A 31 -2.94 3.78 -9.68
N LEU A 32 -3.53 4.82 -9.07
CA LEU A 32 -3.86 4.86 -7.64
C LEU A 32 -4.82 3.74 -7.21
N VAL A 33 -5.83 3.42 -8.03
CA VAL A 33 -6.89 2.44 -7.72
C VAL A 33 -6.45 1.04 -8.13
N ASN A 34 -6.36 0.14 -7.16
CA ASN A 34 -5.93 -1.25 -7.35
C ASN A 34 -6.67 -2.17 -6.38
N VAL A 35 -6.54 -3.48 -6.55
CA VAL A 35 -7.26 -4.46 -5.74
C VAL A 35 -6.41 -5.66 -5.33
N VAL A 36 -6.71 -6.23 -4.17
CA VAL A 36 -6.12 -7.47 -3.67
C VAL A 36 -7.06 -8.65 -3.98
N PHE A 37 -6.57 -9.65 -4.70
CA PHE A 37 -7.20 -10.97 -4.72
C PHE A 37 -6.63 -11.80 -3.58
N ASN A 38 -7.37 -11.85 -2.49
CA ASN A 38 -6.94 -12.44 -1.23
C ASN A 38 -7.06 -13.97 -1.25
N THR A 39 -6.24 -14.66 -0.46
CA THR A 39 -6.38 -16.07 -0.11
C THR A 39 -7.70 -16.28 0.66
N GLY A 40 -8.73 -16.68 -0.07
CA GLY A 40 -10.09 -16.83 0.44
C GLY A 40 -10.96 -17.60 -0.55
N HIS A 41 -12.26 -17.31 -0.57
CA HIS A 41 -13.17 -17.99 -1.49
C HIS A 41 -13.03 -17.45 -2.91
N GLY A 42 -12.54 -18.33 -3.79
CA GLY A 42 -12.56 -18.19 -5.25
C GLY A 42 -11.44 -17.35 -5.89
N GLY A 43 -10.58 -16.68 -5.11
CA GLY A 43 -9.36 -16.00 -5.58
C GLY A 43 -9.51 -15.17 -6.86
N TYR A 44 -8.42 -15.06 -7.62
CA TYR A 44 -8.39 -14.46 -8.96
C TYR A 44 -9.02 -15.39 -10.00
N THR A 45 -9.84 -14.82 -10.87
CA THR A 45 -10.19 -15.37 -12.19
C THR A 45 -10.33 -14.22 -13.18
N LYS A 46 -10.13 -14.48 -14.47
CA LYS A 46 -10.35 -13.46 -15.52
C LYS A 46 -11.75 -12.86 -15.46
N GLN A 47 -12.77 -13.70 -15.23
CA GLN A 47 -14.16 -13.26 -15.09
C GLN A 47 -14.37 -12.28 -13.92
N ARG A 48 -13.68 -12.49 -12.78
CA ARG A 48 -13.75 -11.56 -11.64
C ARG A 48 -13.03 -10.26 -11.95
N TRP A 49 -11.86 -10.33 -12.57
CA TRP A 49 -11.08 -9.16 -12.96
C TRP A 49 -11.85 -8.25 -13.93
N GLU A 50 -12.52 -8.83 -14.93
CA GLU A 50 -13.34 -8.08 -15.90
C GLU A 50 -14.48 -7.27 -15.26
N LYS A 51 -14.93 -7.65 -14.05
CA LYS A 51 -15.97 -6.90 -13.31
C LYS A 51 -15.42 -5.71 -12.53
N ILE A 52 -14.11 -5.65 -12.25
CA ILE A 52 -13.45 -4.64 -11.40
C ILE A 52 -12.66 -3.68 -12.29
N HIS A 53 -13.37 -2.92 -13.12
CA HIS A 53 -12.75 -2.18 -14.23
C HIS A 53 -12.04 -0.88 -13.82
N SER A 54 -12.24 -0.37 -12.59
CA SER A 54 -11.53 0.82 -12.11
C SER A 54 -10.11 0.51 -11.63
N ALA A 55 -9.82 -0.75 -11.30
CA ALA A 55 -8.49 -1.16 -10.85
C ALA A 55 -7.50 -1.19 -12.02
N SER A 56 -6.35 -0.54 -11.85
CA SER A 56 -5.27 -0.54 -12.83
C SER A 56 -4.36 -1.76 -12.72
N ASN A 57 -4.14 -2.22 -11.48
CA ASN A 57 -3.39 -3.43 -11.18
C ASN A 57 -4.13 -4.25 -10.11
N TRP A 58 -3.67 -5.49 -9.98
CA TRP A 58 -4.04 -6.35 -8.87
C TRP A 58 -2.85 -7.10 -8.31
N LEU A 59 -2.97 -7.54 -7.07
CA LEU A 59 -1.97 -8.40 -6.42
C LEU A 59 -2.66 -9.58 -5.73
N THR A 60 -1.87 -10.60 -5.43
CA THR A 60 -2.21 -11.71 -4.54
C THR A 60 -0.93 -12.14 -3.82
N PHE A 61 -1.03 -13.02 -2.82
CA PHE A 61 0.11 -13.44 -1.99
C PHE A 61 0.97 -14.54 -2.62
N ASN A 62 0.72 -14.83 -3.90
CA ASN A 62 1.47 -15.81 -4.69
C ASN A 62 2.15 -15.11 -5.86
N PHE A 63 3.31 -15.65 -6.26
CA PHE A 63 3.97 -15.21 -7.48
C PHE A 63 3.10 -15.51 -8.71
N GLY A 64 2.97 -14.54 -9.61
CA GLY A 64 2.26 -14.71 -10.87
C GLY A 64 2.52 -13.55 -11.84
N LEU A 65 2.25 -13.80 -13.12
CA LEU A 65 2.54 -12.88 -14.23
C LEU A 65 1.32 -12.72 -15.16
N GLU A 66 0.12 -12.93 -14.62
CA GLU A 66 -1.10 -12.66 -15.36
C GLU A 66 -1.22 -11.16 -15.69
N ASP A 67 -2.02 -10.81 -16.70
CA ASP A 67 -2.18 -9.41 -17.12
C ASP A 67 -2.58 -8.52 -15.94
N LYS A 68 -1.90 -7.38 -15.83
CA LYS A 68 -1.99 -6.39 -14.73
C LYS A 68 -1.67 -6.89 -13.32
N GLN A 69 -1.26 -8.15 -13.16
CA GLN A 69 -0.78 -8.67 -11.88
C GLN A 69 0.57 -8.04 -11.54
N ILE A 70 0.71 -7.55 -10.31
CA ILE A 70 2.03 -7.24 -9.75
C ILE A 70 2.52 -8.49 -9.00
N PRO A 71 3.62 -9.13 -9.45
CA PRO A 71 4.16 -10.30 -8.77
C PRO A 71 4.65 -9.94 -7.37
N MET A 72 4.45 -10.89 -6.45
CA MET A 72 4.94 -10.83 -5.08
C MET A 72 5.94 -11.96 -4.83
N LEU A 73 7.11 -11.62 -4.29
CA LEU A 73 8.20 -12.56 -4.01
C LEU A 73 7.84 -13.49 -2.85
N GLY A 74 8.04 -14.79 -3.04
CA GLY A 74 7.96 -15.78 -1.97
C GLY A 74 9.18 -15.78 -1.04
N ASN A 75 9.06 -16.43 0.11
CA ASN A 75 10.06 -16.40 1.18
C ASN A 75 11.09 -17.55 1.10
N ASP A 76 11.44 -18.01 -0.10
CA ASP A 76 12.40 -19.10 -0.31
C ASP A 76 13.34 -18.89 -1.51
N ASN A 77 14.42 -19.67 -1.56
CA ASN A 77 15.44 -19.58 -2.61
C ASN A 77 14.88 -19.84 -4.02
N LYS A 78 13.87 -20.72 -4.13
CA LYS A 78 13.24 -21.05 -5.41
C LYS A 78 12.50 -19.83 -5.97
N SER A 79 11.76 -19.13 -5.10
CA SER A 79 11.03 -17.90 -5.43
C SER A 79 11.98 -16.78 -5.82
N VAL A 80 13.12 -16.65 -5.13
CA VAL A 80 14.17 -15.69 -5.50
C VAL A 80 14.76 -16.00 -6.87
N GLN A 81 15.07 -17.27 -7.16
CA GLN A 81 15.59 -17.66 -8.48
C GLN A 81 14.56 -17.41 -9.57
N GLN A 82 13.29 -17.75 -9.33
CA GLN A 82 12.20 -17.45 -10.25
C GLN A 82 12.06 -15.94 -10.52
N ALA A 83 12.18 -15.11 -9.47
CA ALA A 83 12.17 -13.66 -9.63
C ALA A 83 13.35 -13.17 -10.48
N ILE A 84 14.57 -13.69 -10.28
CA ILE A 84 15.74 -13.38 -11.10
C ILE A 84 15.48 -13.71 -12.57
N ASP A 85 14.94 -14.89 -12.86
CA ASP A 85 14.68 -15.32 -14.24
C ASP A 85 13.64 -14.42 -14.91
N VAL A 86 12.63 -13.96 -14.17
CA VAL A 86 11.57 -13.09 -14.67
C VAL A 86 12.06 -11.66 -14.93
N VAL A 87 12.81 -11.05 -14.00
CA VAL A 87 13.26 -9.66 -14.18
C VAL A 87 14.36 -9.51 -15.23
N ASN A 88 15.00 -10.61 -15.62
CA ASN A 88 15.95 -10.66 -16.74
C ASN A 88 15.36 -11.36 -17.99
N GLY A 89 14.08 -11.72 -17.95
CA GLY A 89 13.38 -12.37 -19.05
C GLY A 89 13.01 -11.40 -20.17
N PRO A 90 12.35 -11.89 -21.23
CA PRO A 90 11.96 -11.06 -22.38
C PRO A 90 10.87 -10.03 -22.06
N ASN A 91 10.05 -10.29 -21.03
CA ASN A 91 8.93 -9.44 -20.63
C ASN A 91 8.96 -9.21 -19.10
N PRO A 92 9.94 -8.44 -18.59
CA PRO A 92 10.03 -8.16 -17.16
C PRO A 92 8.84 -7.31 -16.69
N PRO A 93 8.30 -7.54 -15.48
CA PRO A 93 7.20 -6.75 -14.94
C PRO A 93 7.69 -5.34 -14.56
N ASP A 94 6.81 -4.33 -14.64
CA ASP A 94 7.16 -2.95 -14.23
C ASP A 94 7.51 -2.86 -12.74
N PHE A 95 6.82 -3.67 -11.92
CA PHE A 95 6.94 -3.67 -10.47
C PHE A 95 7.01 -5.10 -9.93
N MET A 96 7.71 -5.26 -8.80
CA MET A 96 7.69 -6.49 -8.02
C MET A 96 7.62 -6.17 -6.54
N LEU A 97 6.58 -6.68 -5.87
CA LEU A 97 6.47 -6.67 -4.42
C LEU A 97 7.44 -7.72 -3.87
N THR A 98 8.13 -7.39 -2.78
CA THR A 98 9.05 -8.33 -2.15
C THR A 98 8.36 -9.07 -1.00
N PHE A 99 9.03 -9.31 0.13
CA PHE A 99 8.48 -10.20 1.16
C PHE A 99 7.23 -9.62 1.84
N ASN A 100 6.17 -10.43 1.87
CA ASN A 100 4.90 -10.11 2.52
C ASN A 100 4.90 -10.56 3.97
N GLU A 101 4.63 -9.64 4.89
CA GLU A 101 4.54 -9.88 6.33
C GLU A 101 5.64 -10.81 6.88
N PRO A 102 6.93 -10.57 6.57
CA PRO A 102 7.99 -11.51 6.96
C PRO A 102 8.14 -11.67 8.48
N ASP A 103 7.65 -10.71 9.25
CA ASP A 103 7.62 -10.72 10.72
C ASP A 103 6.41 -11.46 11.31
N ASN A 104 5.51 -12.01 10.48
CA ASN A 104 4.26 -12.58 10.93
C ASN A 104 3.75 -13.72 10.04
N LEU A 105 3.66 -14.93 10.60
CA LEU A 105 2.89 -16.01 10.00
C LEU A 105 1.42 -15.78 10.31
N TYR A 106 0.65 -15.44 9.28
CA TYR A 106 -0.79 -15.23 9.40
C TYR A 106 -1.50 -16.38 10.11
N GLY A 107 -2.41 -16.05 11.04
CA GLY A 107 -3.16 -17.01 11.83
C GLY A 107 -2.38 -17.72 12.96
N SER A 108 -1.10 -17.39 13.17
CA SER A 108 -0.32 -17.99 14.27
C SER A 108 -0.54 -17.28 15.62
N ASN A 109 -0.83 -18.06 16.67
CA ASN A 109 -0.87 -17.58 18.05
C ASN A 109 -0.16 -18.60 18.99
N PRO A 110 0.96 -18.24 19.64
CA PRO A 110 1.63 -16.93 19.59
C PRO A 110 2.21 -16.61 18.20
N ARG A 111 2.46 -15.32 17.96
CA ARG A 111 3.06 -14.81 16.70
C ARG A 111 4.33 -15.58 16.37
N LYS A 112 4.43 -16.07 15.12
CA LYS A 112 5.65 -16.64 14.55
C LYS A 112 6.22 -15.71 13.49
N VAL A 113 7.53 -15.47 13.54
CA VAL A 113 8.25 -14.77 12.46
C VAL A 113 8.44 -15.75 11.30
N VAL A 114 8.17 -15.33 10.07
CA VAL A 114 8.34 -16.15 8.87
C VAL A 114 9.78 -16.10 8.39
N LEU A 115 10.37 -14.90 8.39
CA LEU A 115 11.71 -14.64 7.90
C LEU A 115 12.35 -13.54 8.76
N HIS A 116 13.44 -13.85 9.46
CA HIS A 116 14.13 -12.84 10.25
C HIS A 116 14.85 -11.81 9.35
N PRO A 117 15.12 -10.58 9.82
CA PRO A 117 15.72 -9.54 8.98
C PRO A 117 17.05 -9.92 8.32
N GLN A 118 17.94 -10.63 9.01
CA GLN A 118 19.20 -11.13 8.44
C GLN A 118 18.96 -12.18 7.36
N GLU A 119 18.06 -13.13 7.61
CA GLU A 119 17.72 -14.18 6.64
C GLU A 119 17.08 -13.58 5.38
N ALA A 120 16.21 -12.59 5.54
CA ALA A 120 15.63 -11.84 4.42
C ALA A 120 16.68 -11.07 3.63
N ALA A 121 17.62 -10.42 4.32
CA ALA A 121 18.74 -9.71 3.69
C ALA A 121 19.61 -10.66 2.85
N ASP A 122 19.95 -11.82 3.40
CA ASP A 122 20.74 -12.83 2.69
C ASP A 122 19.98 -13.45 1.52
N LEU A 123 18.68 -13.73 1.72
CA LEU A 123 17.81 -14.35 0.72
C LEU A 123 17.58 -13.45 -0.50
N ILE A 124 17.36 -12.15 -0.31
CA ILE A 124 17.06 -11.23 -1.43
C ILE A 124 18.31 -10.77 -2.19
N LYS A 125 19.49 -10.84 -1.57
CA LYS A 125 20.74 -10.32 -2.13
C LYS A 125 21.05 -10.80 -3.55
N PRO A 126 20.86 -12.08 -3.92
CA PRO A 126 21.06 -12.53 -5.30
C PRO A 126 20.15 -11.81 -6.31
N LEU A 127 18.89 -11.56 -5.94
CA LEU A 127 17.94 -10.82 -6.78
C LEU A 127 18.39 -9.38 -6.95
N LEU A 128 18.77 -8.69 -5.87
CA LEU A 128 19.21 -7.29 -5.96
C LEU A 128 20.52 -7.13 -6.77
N HIS A 129 21.41 -8.12 -6.74
CA HIS A 129 22.62 -8.13 -7.57
C HIS A 129 22.32 -8.40 -9.06
N LYS A 130 21.23 -9.10 -9.37
CA LYS A 130 20.83 -9.49 -10.74
C LYS A 130 19.48 -8.88 -11.12
N ARG A 131 19.23 -7.65 -10.69
CA ARG A 131 17.88 -7.07 -10.63
C ARG A 131 17.27 -6.63 -11.98
N GLY A 132 18.00 -6.78 -13.09
CA GLY A 132 17.65 -6.18 -14.37
C GLY A 132 17.65 -4.65 -14.31
N ASN A 133 17.24 -4.00 -15.41
CA ASN A 133 17.18 -2.53 -15.52
C ASN A 133 15.76 -1.98 -15.66
N HIS A 134 14.75 -2.86 -15.72
CA HIS A 134 13.35 -2.49 -15.94
C HIS A 134 12.53 -2.50 -14.64
N THR A 135 12.50 -3.64 -13.96
CA THR A 135 11.65 -3.88 -12.80
C THR A 135 11.99 -2.96 -11.63
N LYS A 136 10.97 -2.31 -11.07
CA LYS A 136 11.06 -1.54 -9.82
C LYS A 136 10.65 -2.41 -8.63
N PHE A 137 11.57 -2.63 -7.70
CA PHE A 137 11.30 -3.42 -6.50
C PHE A 137 10.62 -2.56 -5.44
N ILE A 138 9.58 -3.10 -4.82
CA ILE A 138 8.89 -2.49 -3.70
C ILE A 138 9.37 -3.17 -2.42
N ALA A 139 9.68 -2.38 -1.39
CA ALA A 139 10.28 -2.87 -0.14
C ALA A 139 9.45 -4.00 0.52
N PRO A 140 10.04 -4.82 1.39
CA PRO A 140 9.26 -5.75 2.21
C PRO A 140 8.24 -4.99 3.07
N VAL A 141 7.14 -5.67 3.42
CA VAL A 141 6.07 -5.07 4.23
C VAL A 141 5.80 -5.89 5.49
N PRO A 142 6.36 -5.47 6.64
CA PRO A 142 6.03 -6.08 7.92
C PRO A 142 4.55 -5.90 8.29
N ALA A 143 3.95 -6.91 8.89
CA ALA A 143 2.61 -6.82 9.48
C ALA A 143 2.59 -5.86 10.69
N PHE A 144 3.70 -5.78 11.43
CA PHE A 144 3.84 -4.93 12.60
C PHE A 144 4.87 -3.82 12.33
N ASP A 145 4.45 -2.80 11.60
CA ASP A 145 5.25 -1.65 11.15
C ASP A 145 5.97 -0.86 12.27
N LYS A 146 5.49 -0.96 13.51
CA LYS A 146 6.13 -0.37 14.71
C LYS A 146 7.38 -1.13 15.17
N LEU A 147 7.56 -2.39 14.77
CA LEU A 147 8.74 -3.17 15.09
C LEU A 147 9.94 -2.76 14.22
N ASN A 148 11.14 -3.20 14.60
CA ASN A 148 12.38 -2.84 13.93
C ASN A 148 12.76 -3.77 12.77
N TRP A 149 11.85 -4.62 12.31
CA TRP A 149 12.15 -5.60 11.26
C TRP A 149 12.71 -4.93 9.99
N LEU A 150 12.03 -3.89 9.48
CA LEU A 150 12.44 -3.23 8.23
C LEU A 150 13.75 -2.43 8.36
N PRO A 151 13.98 -1.62 9.42
CA PRO A 151 15.28 -1.01 9.66
C PRO A 151 16.42 -2.03 9.81
N GLU A 152 16.21 -3.13 10.53
CA GLU A 152 17.22 -4.19 10.70
C GLU A 152 17.53 -4.87 9.36
N PHE A 153 16.50 -5.15 8.56
CA PHE A 153 16.67 -5.72 7.22
C PHE A 153 17.54 -4.80 6.35
N PHE A 154 17.21 -3.51 6.29
CA PHE A 154 18.01 -2.54 5.54
C PHE A 154 19.44 -2.42 6.08
N GLY A 155 19.63 -2.45 7.39
CA GLY A 155 20.96 -2.46 8.01
C GLY A 155 21.80 -3.66 7.60
N ASN A 156 21.20 -4.85 7.57
CA ASN A 156 21.88 -6.11 7.25
C ASN A 156 22.29 -6.22 5.77
N CYS A 157 21.48 -5.67 4.85
CA CYS A 157 21.80 -5.72 3.41
C CYS A 157 22.43 -4.43 2.86
N SER A 158 22.35 -3.30 3.57
CA SER A 158 22.65 -1.96 3.05
C SER A 158 21.94 -1.66 1.71
N CYS A 159 20.69 -2.14 1.57
CA CYS A 159 20.00 -2.23 0.29
C CYS A 159 18.77 -1.33 0.14
N GLN A 160 18.54 -0.39 1.05
CA GLN A 160 17.38 0.52 1.05
C GLN A 160 17.18 1.26 -0.29
N ASP A 161 18.27 1.67 -0.95
CA ASP A 161 18.22 2.35 -2.25
C ASP A 161 17.91 1.44 -3.43
N SER A 162 17.84 0.13 -3.22
CA SER A 162 17.42 -0.81 -4.26
C SER A 162 15.91 -0.86 -4.45
N PHE A 163 15.14 -0.24 -3.55
CA PHE A 163 13.68 -0.22 -3.60
C PHE A 163 13.18 1.14 -4.08
N SER A 164 12.12 1.13 -4.90
CA SER A 164 11.54 2.34 -5.49
C SER A 164 10.39 2.93 -4.66
N ALA A 165 9.83 2.18 -3.72
CA ALA A 165 8.78 2.63 -2.82
C ALA A 165 8.78 1.80 -1.52
N TYR A 166 8.25 2.40 -0.46
CA TYR A 166 7.83 1.69 0.74
C TYR A 166 6.37 1.28 0.61
N ASN A 167 5.92 0.36 1.45
CA ASN A 167 4.51 0.00 1.50
C ASN A 167 4.05 -0.39 2.91
N VAL A 168 2.73 -0.39 3.10
CA VAL A 168 2.07 -0.59 4.40
C VAL A 168 0.74 -1.34 4.24
N HIS A 169 0.41 -2.16 5.23
CA HIS A 169 -0.89 -2.81 5.39
C HIS A 169 -1.72 -2.07 6.44
N VAL A 170 -2.97 -1.72 6.12
CA VAL A 170 -3.79 -0.83 6.95
C VAL A 170 -5.16 -1.43 7.22
N TYR A 171 -5.34 -1.89 8.45
CA TYR A 171 -6.59 -2.47 8.96
C TYR A 171 -7.04 -1.74 10.22
N ASN A 172 -7.54 -0.53 10.05
CA ASN A 172 -8.05 0.32 11.12
C ASN A 172 -9.57 0.38 11.08
N LYS A 173 -10.21 0.73 12.21
CA LYS A 173 -11.68 0.74 12.29
C LYS A 173 -12.27 1.92 11.54
N THR A 174 -11.61 3.07 11.64
CA THR A 174 -12.06 4.32 11.02
C THR A 174 -11.06 4.82 9.99
N VAL A 175 -11.54 5.62 9.04
CA VAL A 175 -10.68 6.23 8.02
C VAL A 175 -9.67 7.22 8.63
N GLU A 176 -10.03 7.91 9.72
CA GLU A 176 -9.12 8.83 10.40
C GLU A 176 -7.97 8.08 11.08
N GLU A 177 -8.25 6.95 11.73
CA GLU A 177 -7.21 6.06 12.24
C GLU A 177 -6.30 5.53 11.12
N ALA A 178 -6.87 5.16 9.97
CA ALA A 178 -6.10 4.73 8.81
C ALA A 178 -5.18 5.84 8.29
N LYS A 179 -5.69 7.07 8.14
CA LYS A 179 -4.88 8.24 7.74
C LYS A 179 -3.75 8.51 8.74
N ILE A 180 -4.01 8.43 10.04
CA ILE A 180 -2.97 8.58 11.08
C ILE A 180 -1.88 7.52 10.93
N HIS A 181 -2.27 6.26 10.73
CA HIS A 181 -1.34 5.15 10.52
C HIS A 181 -0.48 5.37 9.26
N ILE A 182 -1.10 5.66 8.12
CA ILE A 182 -0.41 5.89 6.84
C ILE A 182 0.56 7.08 6.95
N ASN A 183 0.14 8.19 7.57
CA ASN A 183 1.01 9.33 7.81
C ASN A 183 2.18 9.01 8.74
N ALA A 184 1.99 8.14 9.75
CA ALA A 184 3.07 7.70 10.63
C ALA A 184 4.11 6.87 9.87
N SER A 185 3.66 5.95 9.00
CA SER A 185 4.54 5.16 8.14
C SER A 185 5.32 6.06 7.17
N HIS A 186 4.66 7.01 6.50
CA HIS A 186 5.33 7.97 5.62
C HIS A 186 6.32 8.87 6.39
N LYS A 187 5.96 9.37 7.58
CA LYS A 187 6.88 10.17 8.41
C LYS A 187 8.17 9.41 8.76
N ARG A 188 8.08 8.08 8.94
CA ARG A 188 9.24 7.21 9.18
C ARG A 188 10.05 6.96 7.91
N TRP A 189 9.38 6.88 6.76
CA TRP A 189 9.94 6.50 5.46
C TRP A 189 9.46 7.47 4.36
N ASN A 190 10.07 8.66 4.30
CA ASN A 190 9.60 9.77 3.46
C ASN A 190 10.48 10.08 2.24
N ASP A 191 11.59 9.36 2.07
CA ASP A 191 12.52 9.58 0.96
C ASP A 191 12.06 8.94 -0.35
N LYS A 192 11.00 8.13 -0.29
CA LYS A 192 10.39 7.44 -1.44
C LYS A 192 8.86 7.48 -1.30
N PRO A 193 8.11 7.27 -2.41
CA PRO A 193 6.66 7.15 -2.35
C PRO A 193 6.20 5.99 -1.47
N LEU A 194 4.96 6.07 -0.99
CA LEU A 194 4.30 5.04 -0.23
C LEU A 194 3.21 4.35 -1.07
N TRP A 195 3.17 3.03 -1.01
CA TRP A 195 2.06 2.21 -1.51
C TRP A 195 1.28 1.65 -0.33
N ILE A 196 -0.04 1.63 -0.42
CA ILE A 196 -0.90 0.97 0.55
C ILE A 196 -1.33 -0.35 -0.10
N THR A 197 -0.54 -1.40 0.13
CA THR A 197 -0.64 -2.69 -0.57
C THR A 197 -1.75 -3.59 -0.03
N GLU A 198 -2.27 -3.26 1.15
CA GLU A 198 -3.51 -3.82 1.65
C GLU A 198 -4.25 -2.78 2.50
N ILE A 199 -5.54 -2.56 2.21
CA ILE A 199 -6.39 -1.72 3.07
C ILE A 199 -7.85 -2.18 3.09
N ALA A 200 -8.41 -2.21 4.29
CA ALA A 200 -9.84 -2.44 4.53
C ALA A 200 -10.23 -1.89 5.91
N PRO A 201 -11.51 -1.57 6.15
CA PRO A 201 -11.98 -1.35 7.51
C PRO A 201 -11.84 -2.65 8.33
N ARG A 202 -11.29 -2.54 9.53
CA ARG A 202 -11.22 -3.63 10.51
C ARG A 202 -12.53 -3.76 11.29
N GLN A 203 -12.85 -4.98 11.71
CA GLN A 203 -13.94 -5.26 12.66
C GLN A 203 -13.43 -5.96 13.93
N ASP A 204 -14.11 -5.76 15.05
CA ASP A 204 -13.89 -6.53 16.27
C ASP A 204 -14.86 -7.71 16.30
N GLY A 205 -14.44 -8.87 15.80
CA GLY A 205 -15.23 -10.10 15.84
C GLY A 205 -15.24 -10.89 14.55
N VAL A 206 -15.80 -12.10 14.63
CA VAL A 206 -15.98 -13.00 13.48
C VAL A 206 -17.17 -12.49 12.66
N CYS A 207 -17.07 -12.50 11.33
CA CYS A 207 -18.25 -12.32 10.48
C CYS A 207 -19.27 -13.44 10.84
N PRO A 208 -20.59 -13.16 11.00
CA PRO A 208 -21.36 -12.14 10.30
C PRO A 208 -22.10 -11.21 11.27
N ASN A 209 -21.39 -10.41 12.05
CA ASN A 209 -21.97 -9.13 12.49
C ASN A 209 -21.51 -8.08 11.49
N PRO A 210 -22.25 -7.85 10.40
CA PRO A 210 -21.75 -7.03 9.31
C PRO A 210 -21.49 -5.63 9.85
N ILE A 211 -20.27 -5.14 9.67
CA ILE A 211 -20.13 -3.73 9.38
C ILE A 211 -21.13 -3.43 8.25
N PRO A 212 -22.07 -2.48 8.44
CA PRO A 212 -22.98 -2.12 7.37
C PRO A 212 -22.18 -1.77 6.12
N TRP A 213 -22.58 -2.27 4.96
CA TRP A 213 -21.91 -1.96 3.68
C TRP A 213 -21.66 -0.45 3.49
N ASP A 214 -22.53 0.40 4.04
CA ASP A 214 -22.39 1.85 4.07
C ASP A 214 -21.11 2.32 4.75
N HIS A 215 -20.70 1.69 5.86
CA HIS A 215 -19.46 2.03 6.55
C HIS A 215 -18.24 1.68 5.70
N SER A 216 -18.20 0.48 5.11
CA SER A 216 -17.11 0.10 4.20
C SER A 216 -17.08 0.98 2.93
N THR A 217 -18.25 1.34 2.41
CA THR A 217 -18.39 2.25 1.26
C THR A 217 -17.84 3.63 1.60
N LYS A 218 -18.23 4.19 2.75
CA LYS A 218 -17.75 5.49 3.23
C LYS A 218 -16.24 5.48 3.47
N PHE A 219 -15.72 4.43 4.13
CA PHE A 219 -14.28 4.25 4.35
C PHE A 219 -13.53 4.26 3.01
N MET A 220 -13.99 3.47 2.04
CA MET A 220 -13.40 3.38 0.70
C MET A 220 -13.39 4.74 0.00
N GLN A 221 -14.54 5.41 -0.08
CA GLN A 221 -14.65 6.70 -0.76
C GLN A 221 -13.74 7.75 -0.13
N GLU A 222 -13.72 7.84 1.20
CA GLU A 222 -12.91 8.84 1.90
C GLU A 222 -11.40 8.55 1.80
N ILE A 223 -10.97 7.29 1.87
CA ILE A 223 -9.54 6.97 1.79
C ILE A 223 -9.01 7.21 0.37
N TYR A 224 -9.78 6.86 -0.67
CA TYR A 224 -9.38 7.13 -2.05
C TYR A 224 -9.41 8.62 -2.36
N ALA A 225 -10.44 9.37 -1.93
CA ALA A 225 -10.50 10.82 -2.11
C ALA A 225 -9.34 11.55 -1.40
N TRP A 226 -8.88 11.03 -0.26
CA TRP A 226 -7.68 11.53 0.41
C TRP A 226 -6.40 11.15 -0.33
N GLY A 227 -6.27 9.89 -0.76
CA GLY A 227 -5.13 9.40 -1.56
C GLY A 227 -4.91 10.22 -2.85
N GLN A 228 -6.00 10.59 -3.53
CA GLN A 228 -5.96 11.45 -4.72
C GLN A 228 -5.32 12.83 -4.45
N LYS A 229 -5.49 13.36 -3.24
CA LYS A 229 -4.95 14.66 -2.83
C LYS A 229 -3.56 14.57 -2.21
N THR A 230 -2.99 13.36 -2.13
CA THR A 230 -1.77 13.08 -1.37
C THR A 230 -0.68 12.59 -2.32
N GLU A 231 0.18 13.51 -2.77
CA GLU A 231 1.15 13.27 -3.87
C GLU A 231 2.11 12.10 -3.63
N TRP A 232 2.49 11.83 -2.38
CA TRP A 232 3.40 10.74 -2.03
C TRP A 232 2.73 9.37 -1.94
N ILE A 233 1.39 9.29 -2.09
CA ILE A 233 0.65 8.02 -2.21
C ILE A 233 0.51 7.69 -3.70
N HIS A 234 1.21 6.65 -4.12
CA HIS A 234 1.21 6.25 -5.54
C HIS A 234 0.19 5.16 -5.87
N LYS A 235 -0.09 4.26 -4.93
CA LYS A 235 -1.01 3.13 -5.14
C LYS A 235 -1.74 2.77 -3.84
N ILE A 236 -3.02 2.43 -3.98
CA ILE A 236 -3.87 1.88 -2.94
C ILE A 236 -4.47 0.59 -3.49
N PHE A 237 -4.36 -0.49 -2.72
CA PHE A 237 -4.89 -1.81 -3.04
C PHE A 237 -5.98 -2.16 -2.05
N TRP A 238 -7.23 -2.09 -2.50
CA TRP A 238 -8.38 -2.44 -1.69
C TRP A 238 -8.39 -3.95 -1.40
N ASN A 239 -8.43 -4.32 -0.13
CA ASN A 239 -8.62 -5.71 0.29
C ASN A 239 -10.09 -5.95 0.64
N SER A 240 -10.89 -6.61 -0.19
CA SER A 240 -10.51 -7.55 -1.26
C SER A 240 -11.41 -7.47 -2.49
N ALA A 241 -10.93 -8.01 -3.61
CA ALA A 241 -11.75 -8.31 -4.78
C ALA A 241 -12.76 -9.43 -4.49
N ASN A 242 -12.37 -10.44 -3.72
CA ASN A 242 -13.13 -11.66 -3.49
C ASN A 242 -13.46 -11.90 -2.02
N GLU A 243 -14.61 -12.53 -1.77
CA GLU A 243 -15.02 -12.92 -0.43
C GLU A 243 -13.93 -13.65 0.36
N ILE A 244 -13.68 -13.13 1.57
CA ILE A 244 -12.72 -13.64 2.53
C ILE A 244 -13.50 -14.51 3.52
N ASN A 245 -12.88 -15.59 4.00
CA ASN A 245 -13.51 -16.46 4.99
C ASN A 245 -13.89 -15.66 6.24
N CYS A 246 -15.12 -15.81 6.73
CA CYS A 246 -15.64 -15.10 7.89
C CYS A 246 -14.89 -15.37 9.21
N THR A 247 -14.01 -16.38 9.26
CA THR A 247 -13.06 -16.58 10.37
C THR A 247 -11.94 -15.54 10.43
N ASP A 248 -11.73 -14.76 9.36
CA ASP A 248 -10.80 -13.63 9.36
C ASP A 248 -11.40 -12.45 10.11
N THR A 249 -10.71 -12.00 11.17
CA THR A 249 -11.13 -10.86 11.99
C THR A 249 -10.36 -9.58 11.66
N ASN A 250 -9.39 -9.62 10.74
CA ASN A 250 -8.61 -8.44 10.33
C ASN A 250 -9.39 -7.52 9.40
N VAL A 251 -10.38 -8.06 8.69
CA VAL A 251 -11.14 -7.38 7.64
C VAL A 251 -12.63 -7.48 7.89
N ALA A 252 -13.34 -6.37 7.70
CA ALA A 252 -14.80 -6.33 7.70
C ALA A 252 -15.36 -6.60 6.30
N ALA A 253 -16.68 -6.47 6.13
CA ALA A 253 -17.37 -6.58 4.83
C ALA A 253 -16.72 -5.65 3.78
N SER A 254 -15.70 -6.15 3.08
CA SER A 254 -14.81 -5.38 2.23
C SER A 254 -14.61 -6.03 0.86
N PHE A 255 -15.25 -7.17 0.60
CA PHE A 255 -15.10 -7.86 -0.68
C PHE A 255 -16.00 -7.24 -1.76
N LEU A 256 -15.48 -7.09 -2.98
CA LEU A 256 -16.22 -6.56 -4.12
C LEU A 256 -17.15 -7.61 -4.77
N LEU A 257 -16.75 -8.88 -4.73
CA LEU A 257 -17.46 -10.02 -5.31
C LEU A 257 -17.61 -11.14 -4.28
N ASP A 258 -18.82 -11.72 -4.19
CA ASP A 258 -19.10 -12.87 -3.33
C ASP A 258 -18.45 -14.18 -3.88
N PHE A 259 -18.54 -15.27 -3.12
CA PHE A 259 -18.00 -16.57 -3.54
C PHE A 259 -18.64 -17.14 -4.82
N LYS A 260 -19.79 -16.64 -5.26
CA LYS A 260 -20.49 -17.00 -6.51
C LYS A 260 -20.22 -16.00 -7.64
N ASN A 261 -19.28 -15.06 -7.46
CA ASN A 261 -18.94 -14.00 -8.40
C ASN A 261 -20.05 -12.95 -8.58
N ASN A 262 -21.03 -12.86 -7.67
CA ASN A 262 -22.01 -11.78 -7.71
C ASN A 262 -21.42 -10.51 -7.11
N SER A 263 -21.84 -9.37 -7.62
CA SER A 263 -21.47 -8.06 -7.09
C SER A 263 -21.99 -7.89 -5.67
N THR A 264 -21.14 -7.34 -4.79
CA THR A 264 -21.58 -6.81 -3.50
C THR A 264 -21.96 -5.34 -3.65
N PRO A 265 -22.58 -4.73 -2.62
CA PRO A 265 -22.81 -3.28 -2.61
C PRO A 265 -21.55 -2.40 -2.74
N LEU A 266 -20.34 -2.96 -2.60
CA LEU A 266 -19.09 -2.21 -2.77
C LEU A 266 -18.58 -2.13 -4.20
N LEU A 267 -18.97 -3.05 -5.09
CA LEU A 267 -18.42 -3.09 -6.45
C LEU A 267 -18.72 -1.80 -7.21
N ASP A 268 -19.98 -1.36 -7.21
CA ASP A 268 -20.40 -0.16 -7.94
C ASP A 268 -19.71 1.11 -7.43
N PRO A 269 -19.64 1.39 -6.10
CA PRO A 269 -18.80 2.46 -5.57
C PRO A 269 -17.33 2.37 -5.97
N PHE A 270 -16.73 1.17 -5.89
CA PHE A 270 -15.33 0.96 -6.23
C PHE A 270 -15.06 1.26 -7.72
N ASN A 271 -15.94 0.79 -8.59
CA ASN A 271 -15.86 1.00 -10.04
C ASN A 271 -16.08 2.46 -10.47
N LYS A 272 -16.63 3.30 -9.58
CA LYS A 272 -16.75 4.76 -9.77
C LYS A 272 -15.56 5.53 -9.23
N LEU A 273 -14.60 4.88 -8.56
CA LEU A 273 -13.34 5.52 -8.19
C LEU A 273 -12.56 5.82 -9.47
N THR A 274 -12.44 7.09 -9.79
CA THR A 274 -11.64 7.56 -10.93
C THR A 274 -10.55 8.48 -10.44
N CYS A 275 -9.32 8.27 -10.87
CA CYS A 275 -8.35 9.36 -10.94
C CYS A 275 -8.84 10.34 -12.01
N SER A 276 -9.46 11.45 -11.60
CA SER A 276 -9.79 12.57 -12.48
C SER A 276 -8.57 13.47 -12.69
#